data_AF-A0A7G8HHH7-F1
#
_entry.id   AF-A0A7G8HHH7-F1
#
_cell.length_a   1.000
_cell.length_b   1.000
_cell.length_c   1.000
_cell.angle_alpha   90.00
_cell.angle_beta   90.00
_cell.angle_gamma   90.00
#
_symmetry.space_group_name_H-M   'P 1'
#
loop_
_entity.id
_entity.type
_entity.pdbx_description
1 polymer ?
#
loop_
_entity_poly.entity_id
_entity_poly.type
_entity_poly.pdbx_seq_one_letter_code
_entity_poly.pdbx_strand_id
1 'polypeptide(L)'
;MASASSRADSKTVDVTVDAGLLRNLLKRSGRFLARPALEAMEMVLEPSTPHQARVTVLAALTYLLVPIDLIPDLLPVAGFSDDLVALTALLGLCRNHITPEIRQRAQRRLERWFP
;
A
#
# COMPACT_ATOMS: atom_id res chain seq x y z
N MET A 1 35.30 -27.08 38.29
CA MET A 1 34.00 -27.42 37.68
C MET A 1 33.29 -26.12 37.36
N ALA A 2 32.84 -25.98 36.12
CA ALA A 2 32.48 -24.73 35.47
C ALA A 2 31.09 -24.22 35.87
N SER A 3 30.96 -22.89 36.00
CA SER A 3 29.69 -22.18 35.78
C SER A 3 30.00 -20.75 35.36
N ALA A 4 30.43 -20.60 34.11
CA ALA A 4 30.34 -19.35 33.39
C ALA A 4 28.92 -19.26 32.82
N SER A 5 27.98 -18.71 33.60
CA SER A 5 26.67 -18.32 33.07
C SER A 5 26.88 -17.06 32.25
N SER A 6 27.03 -17.26 30.95
CA SER A 6 27.10 -16.22 29.92
C SER A 6 25.84 -15.37 29.99
N ARG A 7 25.96 -14.19 30.61
CA ARG A 7 24.93 -13.15 30.62
C ARG A 7 24.80 -12.66 29.18
N ALA A 8 23.73 -13.08 28.52
CA ALA A 8 23.36 -12.58 27.21
C ALA A 8 23.24 -11.05 27.29
N ASP A 9 24.16 -10.36 26.63
CA ASP A 9 24.04 -8.95 26.28
C ASP A 9 22.79 -8.80 25.41
N SER A 10 21.66 -8.53 26.04
CA SER A 10 20.49 -7.99 25.37
C SER A 10 20.86 -6.59 24.91
N LYS A 11 21.43 -6.49 23.70
CA LYS A 11 21.46 -5.25 22.93
C LYS A 11 20.02 -4.81 22.72
N THR A 12 19.48 -4.07 23.67
CA THR A 12 18.30 -3.23 23.46
C THR A 12 18.71 -2.20 22.43
N VAL A 13 18.40 -2.51 21.17
CA VAL A 13 18.47 -1.55 20.07
C VAL A 13 17.40 -0.52 20.39
N ASP A 14 17.81 0.56 21.05
CA ASP A 14 16.96 1.70 21.30
C ASP A 14 16.75 2.39 19.95
N VAL A 15 15.74 1.93 19.21
CA VAL A 15 15.32 2.53 17.95
C VAL A 15 14.64 3.84 18.31
N THR A 16 15.43 4.89 18.53
CA THR A 16 14.94 6.26 18.54
C THR A 16 14.48 6.57 17.12
N VAL A 17 13.22 6.22 16.82
CA VAL A 17 12.60 6.53 15.52
C VAL A 17 12.54 8.04 15.40
N ASP A 18 13.48 8.59 14.64
CA ASP A 18 13.55 10.02 14.38
C ASP A 18 12.23 10.47 13.74
N ALA A 19 11.50 11.37 14.41
CA ALA A 19 10.18 11.80 13.94
C ALA A 19 10.23 12.42 12.53
N GLY A 20 11.37 13.03 12.16
CA GLY A 20 11.64 13.52 10.81
C GLY A 20 11.81 12.40 9.78
N LEU A 21 12.54 11.35 10.13
CA LEU A 21 12.72 10.16 9.30
C LEU A 21 11.37 9.45 9.09
N LEU A 22 10.62 9.23 10.18
CA LEU A 22 9.29 8.62 10.13
C LEU A 22 8.33 9.43 9.26
N ARG A 23 8.31 10.76 9.40
CA ARG A 23 7.48 11.64 8.59
C ARG A 23 7.83 11.55 7.10
N ASN A 24 9.11 11.52 6.77
CA ASN A 24 9.56 11.39 5.37
C ASN A 24 9.27 10.00 4.80
N LEU A 25 9.43 8.94 5.61
CA LEU A 25 9.04 7.58 5.25
C LEU A 25 7.54 7.48 5.01
N LEU A 26 6.70 7.97 5.92
CA LEU A 26 5.24 7.97 5.77
C LEU A 26 4.79 8.75 4.53
N LYS A 27 5.39 9.91 4.26
CA LYS A 27 5.10 10.67 3.03
C LYS A 27 5.50 9.91 1.77
N ARG A 28 6.68 9.27 1.78
CA ARG A 28 7.20 8.56 0.62
C ARG A 28 6.42 7.26 0.34
N SER A 29 6.15 6.49 1.38
CA SER A 29 5.32 5.29 1.33
C SER A 29 3.87 5.63 0.98
N GLY A 30 3.33 6.71 1.54
CA GLY A 30 2.01 7.23 1.18
C GLY A 30 1.90 7.56 -0.31
N ARG A 31 2.89 8.24 -0.89
CA ARG A 31 2.92 8.49 -2.35
C ARG A 31 3.09 7.21 -3.17
N PHE A 32 3.85 6.24 -2.67
CA PHE A 32 4.04 4.96 -3.33
C PHE A 32 2.74 4.14 -3.42
N LEU A 33 1.94 4.13 -2.36
CA LEU A 33 0.65 3.43 -2.31
C LEU A 33 -0.47 4.23 -3.00
N ALA A 34 -0.49 5.55 -2.84
CA ALA A 34 -1.51 6.42 -3.42
C ALA A 34 -1.43 6.50 -4.94
N ARG A 35 -0.23 6.42 -5.54
CA ARG A 35 -0.06 6.40 -7.01
C ARG A 35 -0.90 5.33 -7.70
N PRO A 36 -0.68 4.03 -7.42
CA PRO A 36 -1.41 2.98 -8.11
C PRO A 36 -2.89 2.94 -7.75
N ALA A 37 -3.26 3.35 -6.53
CA ALA A 37 -4.67 3.51 -6.16
C ALA A 37 -5.36 4.59 -7.00
N LEU A 38 -4.70 5.73 -7.22
CA LEU A 38 -5.22 6.81 -8.07
C LEU A 38 -5.23 6.43 -9.55
N GLU A 39 -4.21 5.71 -10.04
CA GLU A 39 -4.20 5.17 -11.42
C GLU A 39 -5.35 4.19 -11.64
N ALA A 40 -5.57 3.27 -10.69
CA ALA A 40 -6.69 2.33 -10.71
C ALA A 40 -8.05 3.05 -10.69
N MET A 41 -8.20 4.08 -9.85
CA MET A 41 -9.42 4.88 -9.79
C MET A 41 -9.68 5.63 -11.11
N GLU A 42 -8.66 6.25 -11.69
CA GLU A 42 -8.75 6.92 -13.00
C GLU A 42 -9.08 5.93 -14.12
N MET A 43 -8.54 4.72 -14.06
CA MET A 43 -8.84 3.65 -15.01
C MET A 43 -10.29 3.17 -14.91
N VAL A 44 -10.87 3.13 -13.71
CA VAL A 44 -12.28 2.78 -13.51
C VAL A 44 -13.19 3.87 -14.08
N LEU A 45 -12.82 5.14 -13.90
CA LEU A 45 -13.55 6.30 -14.39
C LEU A 45 -13.45 6.49 -15.91
N GLU A 46 -12.40 5.94 -16.54
CA GLU A 46 -12.17 6.08 -17.97
C GLU A 46 -13.15 5.19 -18.78
N PRO A 47 -13.97 5.78 -19.68
CA PRO A 47 -14.97 5.05 -20.46
C PRO A 47 -14.34 4.09 -21.48
N SER A 48 -13.12 4.39 -21.95
CA SER A 48 -12.38 3.56 -22.89
C SER A 48 -11.84 2.24 -22.29
N THR A 49 -11.85 2.10 -20.96
CA THR A 49 -11.47 0.85 -20.27
C THR A 49 -12.50 -0.26 -20.53
N PRO A 50 -12.07 -1.48 -20.92
CA PRO A 50 -12.97 -2.63 -21.06
C PRO A 50 -13.75 -2.91 -19.78
N HIS A 51 -15.04 -3.24 -19.91
CA HIS A 51 -15.94 -3.43 -18.76
C HIS A 51 -15.42 -4.49 -17.77
N GLN A 52 -14.84 -5.58 -18.28
CA GLN A 52 -14.24 -6.63 -17.44
C GLN A 52 -13.09 -6.08 -16.59
N ALA A 53 -12.16 -5.35 -17.19
CA ALA A 53 -11.03 -4.75 -16.47
C ALA A 53 -11.51 -3.71 -15.45
N ARG A 54 -12.52 -2.89 -15.81
CA ARG A 54 -13.15 -1.92 -14.91
C ARG A 54 -13.73 -2.58 -13.67
N VAL A 55 -14.50 -3.66 -13.84
CA VAL A 55 -15.11 -4.40 -12.72
C VAL A 55 -14.06 -5.05 -11.84
N THR A 56 -13.02 -5.68 -12.42
CA THR A 56 -11.96 -6.32 -11.64
C THR A 56 -11.15 -5.31 -10.82
N VAL A 57 -10.79 -4.17 -11.42
CA VAL A 57 -10.08 -3.10 -10.71
C VAL A 57 -10.96 -2.48 -9.61
N LEU A 58 -12.25 -2.28 -9.88
CA LEU A 58 -13.20 -1.81 -8.87
C LEU A 58 -13.36 -2.82 -7.71
N ALA A 59 -13.44 -4.11 -8.01
CA ALA A 59 -13.51 -5.17 -7.01
C ALA A 59 -12.23 -5.22 -6.16
N ALA A 60 -11.05 -5.10 -6.78
CA ALA A 60 -9.77 -5.05 -6.08
C ALA A 60 -9.61 -3.77 -5.23
N LEU A 61 -10.10 -2.62 -5.69
CA LEU A 61 -10.14 -1.38 -4.89
C LEU A 61 -11.10 -1.52 -3.69
N THR A 62 -12.29 -2.09 -3.92
CA THR A 62 -13.26 -2.36 -2.84
C THR A 62 -12.68 -3.33 -1.82
N TYR A 63 -11.94 -4.34 -2.29
CA TYR A 63 -11.16 -5.24 -1.44
C TYR A 63 -9.94 -4.56 -0.80
N LEU A 64 -9.49 -3.37 -1.19
CA LEU A 64 -8.48 -2.64 -0.40
C LEU A 64 -9.14 -1.84 0.74
N LEU A 65 -10.38 -1.41 0.55
CA LEU A 65 -11.11 -0.54 1.50
C LEU A 65 -11.88 -1.31 2.57
N VAL A 66 -12.53 -2.41 2.18
CA VAL A 66 -13.46 -3.15 3.05
C VAL A 66 -12.77 -4.14 4.01
N PRO A 67 -11.67 -4.84 3.68
CA PRO A 67 -11.06 -5.78 4.63
C PRO A 67 -10.10 -5.11 5.62
N ILE A 68 -9.54 -3.93 5.32
CA ILE A 68 -8.78 -3.13 6.31
C ILE A 68 -9.64 -2.82 7.54
N ASP A 69 -10.97 -2.74 7.41
CA ASP A 69 -11.89 -2.48 8.53
C ASP A 69 -12.44 -3.78 9.17
N LEU A 70 -12.31 -4.94 8.52
CA LEU A 70 -12.89 -6.23 8.97
C LEU A 70 -11.84 -7.20 9.56
N ILE A 71 -10.57 -7.08 9.16
CA ILE A 71 -9.45 -7.86 9.67
C ILE A 71 -8.92 -7.37 11.04
N PRO A 72 -8.88 -6.06 11.38
CA PRO A 72 -8.36 -5.59 12.66
C PRO A 72 -9.10 -6.17 13.87
N ASP A 73 -10.38 -6.47 13.71
CA ASP A 73 -11.21 -7.09 14.75
C ASP A 73 -10.88 -8.58 14.97
N LEU A 74 -10.15 -9.23 14.05
CA LEU A 74 -9.94 -10.70 14.05
C LEU A 74 -8.48 -11.15 14.25
N LEU A 75 -7.47 -10.32 13.96
CA LEU A 75 -6.06 -10.75 13.99
C LEU A 75 -5.14 -9.70 14.65
N PRO A 76 -4.70 -9.91 15.91
CA PRO A 76 -3.83 -8.95 16.60
C PRO A 76 -2.40 -8.85 16.03
N VAL A 77 -1.96 -9.72 15.11
CA VAL A 77 -0.54 -9.81 14.67
C VAL A 77 -0.32 -10.10 13.17
N ALA A 78 -1.32 -10.47 12.36
CA ALA A 78 -1.10 -11.04 11.01
C ALA A 78 -1.72 -10.30 9.80
N GLY A 79 -2.38 -9.15 10.00
CA GLY A 79 -3.23 -8.51 8.98
C GLY A 79 -2.58 -7.60 7.93
N PHE A 80 -1.26 -7.69 7.68
CA PHE A 80 -0.58 -6.82 6.69
C PHE A 80 -0.20 -7.53 5.38
N SER A 81 -0.22 -8.85 5.35
CA SER A 81 0.30 -9.63 4.21
C SER A 81 -0.70 -9.76 3.07
N ASP A 82 -1.98 -9.85 3.39
CA ASP A 82 -3.11 -9.91 2.45
C ASP A 82 -3.34 -8.60 1.71
N ASP A 83 -3.26 -7.46 2.38
CA ASP A 83 -3.34 -6.14 1.73
C ASP A 83 -2.22 -5.93 0.71
N LEU A 84 -1.02 -6.42 1.00
CA LEU A 84 0.11 -6.35 0.07
C LEU A 84 -0.13 -7.23 -1.16
N VAL A 85 -0.72 -8.42 -0.97
CA VAL A 85 -1.10 -9.31 -2.08
C VAL A 85 -2.18 -8.67 -2.93
N ALA A 86 -3.21 -8.09 -2.33
CA ALA A 86 -4.27 -7.39 -3.03
C ALA A 86 -3.76 -6.16 -3.81
N LEU A 87 -2.91 -5.35 -3.19
CA LEU A 87 -2.26 -4.20 -3.84
C LEU A 87 -1.39 -4.66 -5.03
N THR A 88 -0.64 -5.75 -4.86
CA THR A 88 0.21 -6.31 -5.93
C THR A 88 -0.63 -6.87 -7.08
N ALA A 89 -1.74 -7.53 -6.77
CA ALA A 89 -2.69 -8.01 -7.79
C ALA A 89 -3.33 -6.85 -8.55
N LEU A 90 -3.78 -5.81 -7.84
CA LEU A 90 -4.30 -4.57 -8.43
C LEU A 90 -3.29 -3.93 -9.38
N LEU A 91 -2.03 -3.79 -8.95
CA LEU A 91 -0.92 -3.30 -9.76
C LEU A 91 -0.72 -4.13 -11.05
N GLY A 92 -0.77 -5.46 -10.92
CA GLY A 92 -0.67 -6.37 -12.07
C GLY A 92 -1.82 -6.21 -13.06
N LEU A 93 -3.05 -6.04 -12.57
CA LEU A 93 -4.25 -5.86 -13.39
C LEU A 93 -4.26 -4.52 -14.13
N CYS A 94 -3.82 -3.45 -13.46
CA CYS A 94 -3.79 -2.12 -14.04
C CYS A 94 -2.67 -1.95 -15.08
N ARG A 95 -1.54 -2.67 -14.93
CA ARG A 95 -0.35 -2.53 -15.80
C ARG A 95 -0.64 -2.67 -17.29
N ASN A 96 -1.59 -3.51 -17.68
CA ASN A 96 -1.93 -3.73 -19.10
C ASN A 96 -2.97 -2.74 -19.65
N HIS A 97 -3.59 -1.93 -18.80
CA HIS A 97 -4.72 -1.06 -19.16
C HIS A 97 -4.50 0.42 -18.80
N ILE A 98 -3.43 0.76 -18.09
CA ILE A 98 -3.06 2.15 -17.82
C ILE A 98 -2.51 2.77 -19.11
N THR A 99 -3.27 3.72 -19.64
CA THR A 99 -2.82 4.60 -20.72
C THR A 99 -1.99 5.77 -20.16
N PRO A 100 -1.13 6.43 -20.97
CA PRO A 100 -0.39 7.60 -20.52
C PRO A 100 -1.29 8.74 -20.01
N GLU A 101 -2.51 8.88 -20.53
CA GLU A 101 -3.49 9.87 -20.11
C GLU A 101 -4.00 9.59 -18.68
N ILE A 102 -4.35 8.33 -18.39
CA ILE A 102 -4.73 7.87 -17.05
C ILE A 102 -3.61 8.18 -16.05
N ARG A 103 -2.36 7.83 -16.42
CA ARG A 103 -1.18 8.06 -15.57
C ARG A 103 -0.95 9.54 -15.29
N GLN A 104 -1.10 10.40 -16.29
CA GLN A 104 -0.99 11.84 -16.09
C GLN A 104 -2.10 12.41 -15.19
N ARG A 105 -3.35 11.96 -15.34
CA ARG A 105 -4.46 12.40 -14.47
C ARG A 105 -4.24 11.96 -13.03
N ALA A 106 -3.83 10.71 -12.83
CA ALA A 106 -3.49 10.17 -11.52
C ALA A 106 -2.34 10.93 -10.88
N GLN A 107 -1.29 11.25 -11.64
CA GLN A 107 -0.15 12.03 -11.15
C GLN A 107 -0.56 13.45 -10.73
N ARG A 108 -1.43 14.12 -11.50
CA ARG A 108 -1.98 15.44 -11.11
C ARG A 108 -2.80 15.38 -9.82
N ARG A 109 -3.60 14.33 -9.63
CA ARG A 109 -4.34 14.11 -8.37
C ARG A 109 -3.40 13.82 -7.21
N LEU A 110 -2.36 13.02 -7.44
CA LEU A 110 -1.34 12.72 -6.42
C LEU A 110 -0.63 13.97 -5.95
N GLU A 111 -0.20 14.84 -6.87
CA GLU A 111 0.47 16.11 -6.52
C GLU A 111 -0.46 17.06 -5.76
N ARG A 112 -1.76 17.03 -6.05
CA ARG A 112 -2.76 17.79 -5.30
C ARG A 112 -2.96 17.28 -3.87
N TRP A 113 -2.96 15.96 -3.67
CA TRP A 113 -3.24 15.34 -2.36
C TRP A 113 -1.98 15.20 -1.49
N PHE A 114 -0.82 14.99 -2.13
CA PHE A 114 0.48 14.85 -1.50
C PHE A 114 1.49 15.78 -2.19
N PRO A 115 1.48 17.09 -1.87
CA PRO A 115 2.49 18.03 -2.36
C PRO A 115 3.91 17.58 -1.96
#